data_AF-A0A2H9LPY5-F1
#
_entry.id   AF-A0A2H9LPY5-F1
#
_cell.length_a   1.000
_cell.length_b   1.000
_cell.length_c   1.000
_cell.angle_alpha   90.00
_cell.angle_beta   90.00
_cell.angle_gamma   90.00
#
_symmetry.space_group_name_H-M   'P 1'
#
loop_
_entity.id
_entity.type
_entity.pdbx_description
1 polymer ?
#
loop_
_entity_poly.entity_id
_entity_poly.type
_entity_poly.pdbx_seq_one_letter_code
_entity_poly.pdbx_strand_id
1 'polypeptide(L)'
;MISKLIPGMANVNLAGKIVSKDDKRSVNTKYGKSQVCDAILRDDTGEIKLTLWGEQISKVREGDEVSISGAYITEFQGELQLNVPKKGLLEVGIKE
;
A
#
# COMPACT_ATOMS: atom_id res chain seq x y z
N MET A 1 3.65 2.10 13.37
CA MET A 1 4.00 3.53 13.51
C MET A 1 4.27 4.15 12.14
N ILE A 2 3.18 4.54 11.48
CA ILE A 2 3.21 5.26 10.21
C ILE A 2 3.89 6.62 10.35
N SER A 3 3.68 7.31 11.49
CA SER A 3 4.31 8.60 11.80
C SER A 3 5.84 8.61 11.89
N LYS A 4 6.50 7.43 11.88
CA LYS A 4 7.96 7.29 11.88
C LYS A 4 8.55 6.85 10.54
N LEU A 5 7.71 6.73 9.51
CA LEU A 5 8.13 6.28 8.19
C LEU A 5 8.85 7.43 7.47
N ILE A 6 10.02 7.12 6.90
CA ILE A 6 10.81 8.03 6.07
C ILE A 6 11.01 7.42 4.69
N PRO A 7 11.14 8.25 3.63
CA PRO A 7 11.38 7.74 2.30
C PRO A 7 12.71 6.99 2.25
N GLY A 8 12.73 5.85 1.56
CA GLY A 8 13.88 4.95 1.47
C GLY A 8 13.91 3.82 2.51
N MET A 9 12.98 3.80 3.48
CA MET A 9 12.81 2.62 4.35
C MET A 9 12.34 1.41 3.54
N ALA A 10 12.89 0.24 3.87
CA ALA A 10 12.51 -1.05 3.28
C ALA A 10 12.35 -2.09 4.39
N ASN A 11 11.72 -3.23 4.06
CA ASN A 11 11.37 -4.28 5.03
C ASN A 11 10.48 -3.77 6.17
N VAL A 12 9.55 -2.87 5.85
CA VAL A 12 8.60 -2.31 6.79
C VAL A 12 7.40 -3.26 6.91
N ASN A 13 7.02 -3.58 8.15
CA ASN A 13 5.85 -4.38 8.46
C ASN A 13 4.83 -3.50 9.18
N LEU A 14 3.59 -3.50 8.70
CA LEU A 14 2.52 -2.63 9.16
C LEU A 14 1.21 -3.41 9.11
N ALA A 15 0.32 -3.18 10.06
CA ALA A 15 -1.07 -3.58 9.97
C ALA A 15 -1.93 -2.32 10.06
N GLY A 16 -3.12 -2.36 9.47
CA GLY A 16 -4.05 -1.25 9.54
C GLY A 16 -5.30 -1.49 8.70
N LYS A 17 -6.19 -0.51 8.73
CA LYS A 17 -7.46 -0.54 8.01
C LYS A 17 -7.41 0.34 6.78
N ILE A 18 -7.98 -0.15 5.68
CA ILE A 18 -8.16 0.63 4.47
C ILE A 18 -9.36 1.54 4.67
N VAL A 19 -9.10 2.85 4.74
CA VAL A 19 -10.16 3.86 4.96
C VAL A 19 -10.72 4.40 3.65
N SER A 20 -9.93 4.36 2.58
CA SER A 20 -10.38 4.78 1.25
C SER A 20 -9.60 4.06 0.16
N LYS A 21 -10.22 3.88 -1.00
CA LYS A 21 -9.58 3.30 -2.18
C LYS A 21 -9.98 4.05 -3.44
N ASP A 22 -8.97 4.55 -4.15
CA ASP A 22 -9.15 5.31 -5.39
C ASP A 22 -9.40 4.38 -6.59
N ASP A 23 -9.79 4.96 -7.72
CA ASP A 23 -10.04 4.23 -8.94
C ASP A 23 -8.75 3.64 -9.54
N LYS A 24 -8.86 2.46 -10.14
CA LYS A 24 -7.74 1.84 -10.83
C LYS A 24 -7.37 2.66 -12.08
N ARG A 25 -6.12 3.10 -12.15
CA ARG A 25 -5.56 3.82 -13.31
C ARG A 25 -4.56 2.95 -14.05
N SER A 26 -4.48 3.14 -15.36
CA SER A 26 -3.48 2.49 -16.21
C SER A 26 -2.25 3.38 -16.35
N VAL A 27 -1.08 2.86 -16.03
CA VAL A 27 0.21 3.55 -16.16
C VAL A 27 1.13 2.82 -17.12
N ASN A 28 1.91 3.57 -17.89
CA ASN A 28 2.97 3.00 -18.71
C ASN A 28 4.25 2.93 -17.88
N THR A 29 4.70 1.72 -17.61
CA THR A 29 5.97 1.45 -16.94
C THR A 29 7.03 1.08 -17.97
N LYS A 30 8.30 1.07 -17.55
CA LYS A 30 9.42 0.58 -18.38
C LYS A 30 9.28 -0.89 -18.81
N TYR A 31 8.38 -1.65 -18.18
CA TYR A 31 8.08 -3.04 -18.51
C TYR A 31 6.76 -3.21 -19.29
N GLY A 32 6.10 -2.11 -19.66
CA GLY A 32 4.81 -2.10 -20.37
C GLY A 32 3.68 -1.49 -19.55
N LYS A 33 2.45 -1.59 -20.08
CA LYS A 33 1.24 -1.06 -19.45
C LYS A 33 0.90 -1.87 -18.19
N SER A 34 0.69 -1.20 -17.08
CA SER A 34 0.33 -1.80 -15.80
C SER A 34 -0.85 -1.06 -15.17
N GLN A 35 -1.57 -1.74 -14.28
CA GLN A 35 -2.63 -1.12 -13.49
C GLN A 35 -2.11 -0.82 -12.09
N VAL A 36 -2.46 0.37 -11.61
CA VAL A 36 -2.16 0.86 -10.27
C VAL A 36 -3.42 1.45 -9.65
N CYS A 37 -3.56 1.32 -8.35
CA CYS A 37 -4.65 1.90 -7.56
C CYS A 37 -4.03 2.37 -6.24
N ASP A 38 -4.40 3.58 -5.82
CA ASP A 38 -3.95 4.13 -4.55
C ASP A 38 -5.05 3.92 -3.50
N ALA A 39 -4.66 3.44 -2.32
CA ALA A 39 -5.54 3.26 -1.18
C ALA A 39 -4.95 4.01 0.02
N ILE A 40 -5.79 4.40 0.97
CA ILE A 40 -5.34 5.00 2.22
C ILE A 40 -5.39 3.93 3.31
N LEU A 41 -4.23 3.61 3.86
CA LEU A 41 -4.07 2.72 5.00
C LEU A 41 -3.94 3.59 6.26
N ARG A 42 -4.82 3.35 7.23
CA ARG A 42 -4.80 4.00 8.53
C ARG A 42 -4.47 2.98 9.63
N ASP A 43 -3.59 3.39 10.52
CA ASP A 43 -3.23 2.71 11.76
C ASP A 43 -3.44 3.68 12.93
N ASP A 44 -3.31 3.24 14.18
CA ASP A 44 -3.38 4.10 15.38
C ASP A 44 -2.43 5.30 15.35
N THR A 45 -1.42 5.23 14.50
CA THR A 45 -0.30 6.18 14.48
C THR A 45 -0.37 7.19 13.33
N GLY A 46 -1.29 7.02 12.38
CA GLY A 46 -1.44 7.91 11.22
C GLY A 46 -1.97 7.22 9.97
N GLU A 47 -1.77 7.88 8.83
CA GLU A 47 -2.28 7.44 7.53
C GLU A 47 -1.16 7.47 6.49
N ILE A 48 -1.17 6.49 5.57
CA ILE A 48 -0.23 6.44 4.45
C ILE A 48 -0.93 5.98 3.17
N LYS A 49 -0.46 6.50 2.03
CA LYS A 49 -0.93 6.08 0.72
C LYS A 49 -0.31 4.73 0.37
N LEU A 50 -1.12 3.68 0.28
CA LEU A 50 -0.75 2.35 -0.15
C LEU A 50 -0.95 2.22 -1.66
N THR A 51 0.13 1.99 -2.41
CA THR A 51 0.06 1.81 -3.85
C THR A 51 -0.06 0.32 -4.20
N LEU A 52 -1.23 -0.05 -4.71
CA LEU A 52 -1.60 -1.41 -5.10
C LEU A 52 -1.35 -1.63 -6.59
N TRP A 53 -0.72 -2.74 -6.94
CA TRP A 53 -0.39 -3.09 -8.32
C TRP A 53 -1.11 -4.35 -8.78
N GLY A 54 -1.67 -4.31 -10.00
CA GLY A 54 -2.27 -5.48 -10.66
C GLY A 54 -3.26 -6.23 -9.76
N GLU A 55 -2.95 -7.50 -9.45
CA GLU A 55 -3.81 -8.37 -8.65
C GLU A 55 -4.02 -7.90 -7.20
N GLN A 56 -3.10 -7.09 -6.65
CA GLN A 56 -3.26 -6.51 -5.31
C GLN A 56 -4.49 -5.59 -5.24
N ILE A 57 -4.81 -4.92 -6.36
CA ILE A 57 -5.96 -4.03 -6.47
C ILE A 57 -7.25 -4.79 -6.21
N SER A 58 -7.39 -6.01 -6.73
CA SER A 58 -8.59 -6.84 -6.50
C SER A 58 -8.64 -7.49 -5.13
N LYS A 59 -7.50 -7.65 -4.45
CA LYS A 59 -7.43 -8.30 -3.13
C LYS A 59 -7.94 -7.40 -2.01
N VAL A 60 -7.68 -6.10 -2.11
CA VAL A 60 -7.96 -5.12 -1.06
C VAL A 60 -9.20 -4.30 -1.40
N ARG A 61 -10.09 -4.07 -0.42
CA ARG A 61 -11.28 -3.22 -0.55
C ARG A 61 -11.29 -2.17 0.55
N GLU A 62 -12.09 -1.13 0.34
CA GLU A 62 -12.35 -0.15 1.38
C GLU A 62 -13.04 -0.84 2.57
N GLY A 63 -12.58 -0.53 3.79
CA GLY A 63 -13.04 -1.14 5.02
C GLY A 63 -12.30 -2.42 5.43
N ASP A 64 -11.47 -3.00 4.57
CA ASP A 64 -10.70 -4.19 4.92
C ASP A 64 -9.57 -3.86 5.89
N GLU A 65 -9.32 -4.80 6.81
CA GLU A 65 -8.14 -4.81 7.65
C GLU A 65 -7.04 -5.64 6.97
N VAL A 66 -5.86 -5.04 6.81
CA VAL A 66 -4.75 -5.63 6.06
C VAL A 66 -3.48 -5.69 6.91
N SER A 67 -2.73 -6.77 6.72
CA SER A 67 -1.37 -6.91 7.24
C SER A 67 -0.39 -6.90 6.07
N ILE A 68 0.63 -6.06 6.18
CA ILE A 68 1.64 -5.85 5.17
C ILE A 68 3.00 -6.19 5.78
N SER A 69 3.74 -7.07 5.11
CA SER A 69 5.11 -7.40 5.50
C SER A 69 6.09 -7.26 4.34
N GLY A 70 7.27 -6.71 4.62
CA GLY A 70 8.31 -6.51 3.61
C GLY A 70 8.04 -5.34 2.66
N ALA A 71 7.24 -4.36 3.07
CA ALA A 71 6.98 -3.17 2.26
C ALA A 71 8.14 -2.17 2.29
N TYR A 72 8.10 -1.21 1.38
CA TYR A 72 9.07 -0.13 1.30
C TYR A 72 8.35 1.21 1.09
N ILE A 73 8.99 2.27 1.57
CA ILE A 73 8.49 3.63 1.51
C ILE A 73 9.19 4.37 0.39
N THR A 74 8.42 4.88 -0.55
CA THR A 74 8.88 5.80 -1.59
C THR A 74 8.23 7.14 -1.43
N GLU A 75 8.87 8.18 -1.96
CA GLU A 75 8.25 9.49 -2.11
C GLU A 75 7.93 9.70 -3.58
N PHE A 76 6.69 10.09 -3.87
CA PHE A 76 6.26 10.46 -5.21
C PHE A 76 5.51 11.78 -5.13
N GLN A 77 5.95 12.77 -5.90
CA GLN A 77 5.37 14.12 -5.90
C GLN A 77 5.27 14.78 -4.50
N GLY A 78 6.21 14.47 -3.60
CA GLY A 78 6.22 14.98 -2.23
C GLY A 78 5.29 14.26 -1.25
N GLU A 79 4.64 13.18 -1.69
CA GLU A 79 3.81 12.32 -0.83
C GLU A 79 4.50 10.98 -0.56
N LEU A 80 4.45 10.53 0.69
CA LEU A 80 4.92 9.20 1.06
C LEU A 80 3.94 8.13 0.57
N GLN A 81 4.49 7.15 -0.12
CA GLN A 81 3.79 5.98 -0.63
C GLN A 81 4.40 4.71 -0.05
N LEU A 82 3.52 3.84 0.42
CA LEU A 82 3.82 2.49 0.85
C LEU A 82 3.63 1.56 -0.34
N ASN A 83 4.68 0.81 -0.68
CA ASN A 83 4.66 -0.11 -1.80
C ASN A 83 5.01 -1.52 -1.32
N VAL A 84 4.21 -2.50 -1.73
CA VAL A 84 4.46 -3.90 -1.42
C VAL A 84 5.14 -4.57 -2.61
N PRO A 85 6.39 -5.06 -2.46
CA PRO A 85 7.07 -5.77 -3.53
C PRO A 85 6.43 -7.15 -3.76
N LYS A 86 6.70 -7.78 -4.90
CA LYS A 86 6.20 -9.15 -5.17
C LYS A 86 6.63 -10.20 -4.12
N LYS A 87 7.76 -9.96 -3.43
CA LYS A 87 8.24 -10.81 -2.33
C LYS A 87 7.61 -10.46 -0.98
N GLY A 88 6.96 -9.30 -0.88
CA GLY A 88 6.24 -8.89 0.31
C GLY A 88 4.92 -9.62 0.44
N LEU A 89 4.38 -9.62 1.64
CA LEU A 89 3.09 -10.23 1.96
C LEU A 89 2.06 -9.12 2.16
N LEU A 90 0.90 -9.29 1.54
CA LEU A 90 -0.28 -8.45 1.71
C LEU A 90 -1.44 -9.41 1.99
N GLU A 91 -1.84 -9.46 3.26
CA GLU A 91 -2.94 -10.29 3.75
C GLU A 91 -4.14 -9.40 4.07
N VAL A 92 -5.33 -9.89 3.72
CA VAL A 92 -6.60 -9.15 3.86
C VAL A 92 -7.52 -9.98 4.75
N GLY A 93 -8.16 -9.34 5.71
CA GLY A 93 -9.04 -9.99 6.66
C GLY A 93 -8.27 -10.63 7.81
N ILE A 94 -7.58 -9.81 8.60
CA ILE A 94 -7.22 -10.22 9.96
C ILE A 94 -8.55 -10.49 10.68
N LYS A 95 -8.92 -11.77 10.75
CA LYS A 95 -10.00 -12.22 11.61
C LYS A 95 -9.41 -12.35 13.00
N GLU A 96 -9.94 -11.58 13.94
CA GLU A 96 -9.84 -11.93 15.36
C GLU A 96 -10.34 -13.36 15.60
#